data_AF-A0A9J6DFF9-F1
#
_entry.id   AF-A0A9J6DFF9-F1
#
_cell.length_a   1.000
_cell.length_b   1.000
_cell.length_c   1.000
_cell.angle_alpha   90.00
_cell.angle_beta   90.00
_cell.angle_gamma   90.00
#
_symmetry.space_group_name_H-M   'P 1'
#
loop_
_entity.id
_entity.type
_entity.pdbx_description
1 polymer ?
#
loop_
_entity_poly.entity_id
_entity_poly.type
_entity_poly.pdbx_seq_one_letter_code
_entity_poly.pdbx_strand_id
1 'polypeptide(L)'
;MGKLWTTRDVRRHWKRQTTRIHRGDGAVREQKQAREAECRQQKRTDHPAAFQAALNLERECKRRWRVDPAKHADELARDAKSSQQRGLTAAAAETVGKMRQDMWQPQGVNGTEAVADYSALSWFKPDERIRDWPLMGSPAAVTSVLALYLMGCVVVGPRLMKDCKAFSMRPILIVYNIAMVALSVFFAYLTVKLAYFKSGYSLVCQANDSKTNPFWEVIFYYGWWYVMLKVGELLDTVFFVLRKKNNHISFLHVLHHTLALITVWLDVNLAIMGQVALFPLLNCSVHVVMYSYYALAALPPSIRPNLWWKRYVTIFQIAQFFVLMVHSLVPVFKDCDFPRPFAVFMALEAALFFYLFSDFYVKNYGSQKQGDSSTKLKGQ
;
A
#
# COMPACT_ATOMS: atom_id res chain seq x y z
N MET A 1 14.59 -23.82 -51.64
CA MET A 1 14.23 -22.99 -50.45
C MET A 1 13.30 -23.82 -49.58
N GLY A 2 13.45 -24.08 -48.29
CA GLY A 2 14.57 -24.00 -47.33
C GLY A 2 14.57 -25.31 -46.51
N LYS A 3 15.73 -25.71 -45.98
CA LYS A 3 16.06 -27.07 -45.53
C LYS A 3 15.31 -27.50 -44.25
N LEU A 4 14.69 -28.70 -44.29
CA LEU A 4 14.16 -29.39 -43.11
C LEU A 4 15.32 -29.89 -42.22
N TRP A 5 15.18 -29.67 -40.91
CA TRP A 5 16.10 -30.19 -39.90
C TRP A 5 15.91 -31.68 -39.71
N THR A 6 17.00 -32.44 -39.72
CA THR A 6 16.97 -33.87 -39.44
C THR A 6 17.03 -34.14 -37.93
N THR A 7 16.64 -35.34 -37.52
CA THR A 7 16.73 -35.81 -36.12
C THR A 7 18.15 -35.77 -35.54
N ARG A 8 19.20 -35.72 -36.38
CA ARG A 8 20.59 -35.47 -35.97
C ARG A 8 20.86 -34.01 -35.60
N ASP A 9 20.19 -33.06 -36.24
CA ASP A 9 20.38 -31.63 -36.01
C ASP A 9 19.72 -31.19 -34.69
N VAL A 10 18.55 -31.75 -34.37
CA VAL A 10 17.89 -31.60 -33.07
C VAL A 10 18.74 -32.18 -31.93
N ARG A 11 19.40 -33.33 -32.16
CA ARG A 11 20.25 -33.98 -31.15
C ARG A 11 21.53 -33.18 -30.86
N ARG A 12 22.11 -32.47 -31.85
CA ARG A 12 23.23 -31.53 -31.64
C ARG A 12 22.81 -30.25 -30.92
N HIS A 13 21.60 -29.75 -31.17
CA HIS A 13 21.05 -28.58 -30.48
C HIS A 13 20.80 -28.88 -28.98
N TRP A 14 20.26 -30.07 -28.67
CA TRP A 14 20.02 -30.51 -27.29
C TRP A 14 21.33 -30.77 -26.51
N LYS A 15 22.38 -31.29 -27.17
CA LYS A 15 23.72 -31.47 -26.58
C LYS A 15 24.40 -30.15 -26.22
N ARG A 16 24.12 -29.05 -26.94
CA ARG A 16 24.63 -27.70 -26.64
C ARG A 16 23.89 -27.01 -25.49
N GLN A 17 22.63 -27.36 -25.24
CA GLN A 17 21.87 -26.80 -24.10
C GLN A 17 22.11 -27.56 -22.79
N THR A 18 22.41 -28.86 -22.86
CA THR A 18 22.75 -29.66 -21.66
C THR A 18 24.15 -29.39 -21.11
N THR A 19 25.07 -28.79 -21.88
CA THR A 19 26.39 -28.37 -21.37
C THR A 19 26.36 -27.10 -20.51
N ARG A 20 25.19 -26.44 -20.38
CA ARG A 20 25.03 -25.21 -19.58
C ARG A 20 24.36 -25.43 -18.22
N ILE A 21 24.04 -26.68 -17.88
CA ILE A 21 23.41 -27.04 -16.60
C ILE A 21 24.29 -28.08 -15.91
N HIS A 22 25.48 -27.65 -15.52
CA HIS A 22 26.26 -28.31 -14.48
C HIS A 22 26.80 -27.25 -13.54
N ARG A 23 26.05 -26.99 -12.46
CA ARG A 23 26.56 -26.61 -11.14
C ARG A 23 25.43 -26.68 -10.11
N GLY A 24 25.54 -27.69 -9.23
CA GLY A 24 24.89 -27.87 -7.92
C GLY A 24 23.36 -28.04 -7.90
N ASP A 25 22.73 -28.83 -7.05
CA ASP A 25 23.13 -29.83 -6.06
C ASP A 25 21.86 -30.62 -5.70
N GLY A 26 22.01 -31.91 -5.36
CA GLY A 26 21.09 -32.79 -4.61
C GLY A 26 19.56 -32.71 -4.78
N ALA A 27 18.94 -31.58 -4.44
CA ALA A 27 17.50 -31.41 -4.26
C ALA A 27 16.66 -31.58 -5.55
N VAL A 28 17.26 -31.33 -6.72
CA VAL A 28 16.57 -31.50 -8.02
C VAL A 28 16.36 -32.98 -8.37
N ARG A 29 17.19 -33.89 -7.83
CA ARG A 29 17.07 -35.33 -8.11
C ARG A 29 15.87 -35.94 -7.41
N GLU A 30 15.56 -35.51 -6.18
CA GLU A 30 14.36 -35.93 -5.45
C GLU A 30 13.08 -35.35 -6.05
N GLN A 31 13.07 -34.07 -6.45
CA GLN A 31 11.91 -33.47 -7.14
C GLN A 31 11.63 -34.12 -8.49
N LYS A 32 12.68 -34.53 -9.22
CA LYS A 32 12.53 -35.25 -10.49
C LYS A 32 11.96 -36.65 -10.27
N GLN A 33 12.40 -37.38 -9.25
CA GLN A 33 11.88 -38.70 -8.93
C GLN A 33 10.43 -38.66 -8.43
N ALA A 34 10.06 -37.66 -7.63
CA ALA A 34 8.67 -37.45 -7.18
C ALA A 34 7.73 -37.13 -8.35
N ARG A 35 8.14 -36.24 -9.27
CA ARG A 35 7.35 -35.90 -10.48
C ARG A 35 7.28 -37.04 -11.49
N GLU A 36 8.33 -37.86 -11.61
CA GLU A 36 8.31 -39.07 -12.44
C GLU A 36 7.42 -40.17 -11.85
N ALA A 37 7.20 -40.19 -10.53
CA ALA A 37 6.25 -41.09 -9.86
C ALA A 37 4.79 -40.62 -10.06
N GLU A 38 4.51 -39.33 -9.89
CA GLU A 38 3.19 -38.72 -10.19
C GLU A 38 2.80 -38.94 -11.67
N CYS A 39 3.74 -38.73 -12.60
CA CYS A 39 3.50 -38.90 -14.03
C CYS A 39 3.29 -40.38 -14.42
N ARG A 40 3.86 -41.34 -13.68
CA ARG A 40 3.57 -42.78 -13.84
C ARG A 40 2.19 -43.16 -13.29
N GLN A 41 1.76 -42.52 -12.21
CA GLN A 41 0.44 -42.73 -11.61
C GLN A 41 -0.68 -42.16 -12.49
N GLN A 42 -0.41 -41.03 -13.17
CA GLN A 42 -1.32 -40.39 -14.11
C GLN A 42 -1.40 -41.10 -15.49
N LYS A 43 -0.43 -41.98 -15.78
CA LYS A 43 -0.41 -42.83 -16.99
C LYS A 43 -1.28 -44.09 -16.89
N ARG A 44 -1.84 -44.41 -15.71
CA ARG A 44 -2.67 -45.61 -15.49
C ARG A 44 -4.17 -45.37 -15.63
N THR A 45 -4.63 -44.15 -15.88
CA THR A 45 -6.04 -43.86 -16.15
C THR A 45 -6.26 -43.79 -17.66
N ASP A 46 -6.75 -44.90 -18.20
CA ASP A 46 -7.09 -45.13 -19.60
C ASP A 46 -8.16 -44.17 -20.12
N HIS A 47 -7.92 -43.49 -21.25
CA HIS A 47 -8.91 -43.36 -22.32
C HIS A 47 -8.28 -42.78 -23.61
N PRO A 48 -7.98 -43.62 -24.62
CA PRO A 48 -7.42 -43.21 -25.92
C PRO A 48 -8.28 -42.21 -26.73
N ALA A 49 -9.56 -42.06 -26.38
CA ALA A 49 -10.51 -41.18 -27.07
C ALA A 49 -10.30 -39.69 -26.76
N ALA A 50 -9.86 -39.34 -25.54
CA ALA A 50 -9.70 -37.95 -25.11
C ALA A 50 -8.51 -37.25 -25.79
N PHE A 51 -7.42 -37.99 -26.01
CA PHE A 51 -6.24 -37.48 -26.71
C PHE A 51 -6.52 -37.19 -28.18
N GLN A 52 -7.35 -38.02 -28.82
CA GLN A 52 -7.67 -37.85 -30.23
C GLN A 52 -8.73 -36.76 -30.49
N ALA A 53 -9.62 -36.52 -29.52
CA ALA A 53 -10.53 -35.38 -29.53
C ALA A 53 -9.77 -34.04 -29.42
N ALA A 54 -8.74 -33.96 -28.57
CA ALA A 54 -7.92 -32.75 -28.41
C ALA A 54 -7.14 -32.39 -29.69
N LEU A 55 -6.59 -33.40 -30.39
CA LEU A 55 -5.85 -33.20 -31.65
C LEU A 55 -6.75 -32.76 -32.82
N ASN A 56 -8.02 -33.18 -32.85
CA ASN A 56 -8.98 -32.75 -33.86
C ASN A 56 -9.45 -31.30 -33.63
N LEU A 57 -9.67 -30.91 -32.38
CA LEU A 57 -10.03 -29.54 -32.00
C LEU A 57 -8.92 -28.54 -32.38
N GLU A 58 -7.66 -28.92 -32.18
CA GLU A 58 -6.50 -28.11 -32.55
C GLU A 58 -6.38 -27.92 -34.08
N ARG A 59 -6.74 -28.94 -34.88
CA ARG A 59 -6.75 -28.87 -36.35
C ARG A 59 -7.90 -28.02 -36.90
N GLU A 60 -9.03 -27.95 -36.21
CA GLU A 60 -10.13 -27.05 -36.55
C GLU A 60 -9.80 -25.59 -36.22
N CYS A 61 -9.25 -25.32 -35.03
CA CYS A 61 -8.77 -23.98 -34.68
C CYS A 61 -7.70 -23.45 -35.65
N LYS A 62 -6.79 -24.31 -36.09
CA LYS A 62 -5.74 -23.94 -37.08
C LYS A 62 -6.26 -23.75 -38.51
N ARG A 63 -7.40 -24.36 -38.88
CA ARG A 63 -8.06 -24.14 -40.18
C ARG A 63 -8.86 -22.84 -40.22
N ARG A 64 -9.40 -22.40 -39.07
CA ARG A 64 -10.25 -21.20 -38.96
C ARG A 64 -9.47 -19.88 -38.90
N TRP A 65 -8.17 -19.92 -38.65
CA TRP A 65 -7.30 -18.74 -38.48
C TRP A 65 -6.37 -18.45 -39.67
N ARG A 66 -6.76 -18.85 -40.89
CA ARG A 66 -5.98 -18.61 -42.11
C ARG A 66 -6.78 -17.98 -43.25
N VAL A 67 -7.55 -16.94 -42.96
CA VAL A 67 -8.08 -16.05 -44.02
C VAL A 67 -7.99 -14.59 -43.56
N ASP A 68 -7.50 -13.75 -44.46
CA ASP A 68 -7.29 -12.30 -44.38
C ASP A 68 -8.55 -11.55 -43.85
N PRO A 69 -8.46 -10.82 -42.72
CA PRO A 69 -9.62 -10.21 -42.05
C PRO A 69 -10.38 -9.18 -42.90
N ALA A 70 -9.72 -8.56 -43.88
CA ALA A 70 -10.34 -7.50 -44.68
C ALA A 70 -11.30 -8.04 -45.76
N LYS A 71 -11.07 -9.26 -46.26
CA LYS A 71 -11.94 -9.85 -47.30
C LYS A 71 -13.19 -10.53 -46.73
N HIS A 72 -13.17 -10.95 -45.46
CA HIS A 72 -14.30 -11.63 -44.83
C HIS A 72 -15.40 -10.65 -44.36
N ALA A 73 -15.04 -9.40 -44.06
CA ALA A 73 -16.00 -8.36 -43.70
C ALA A 73 -16.91 -7.95 -44.88
N ASP A 74 -16.38 -7.90 -46.10
CA ASP A 74 -17.13 -7.54 -47.31
C ASP A 74 -18.01 -8.69 -47.86
N GLU A 75 -17.74 -9.93 -47.48
CA GLU A 75 -18.61 -11.09 -47.75
C GLU A 75 -19.73 -11.20 -46.69
N LEU A 76 -19.41 -11.00 -45.41
CA LEU A 76 -20.42 -11.00 -44.32
C LEU A 76 -21.41 -9.84 -44.44
N ALA A 77 -20.99 -8.67 -44.94
CA ALA A 77 -21.87 -7.54 -45.23
C ALA A 77 -22.81 -7.79 -46.44
N ARG A 78 -22.40 -8.67 -47.38
CA ARG A 78 -23.24 -9.09 -48.51
C ARG A 78 -24.24 -10.18 -48.11
N ASP A 79 -23.84 -11.11 -47.24
CA ASP A 79 -24.73 -12.17 -46.72
C ASP A 79 -25.77 -11.63 -45.71
N ALA A 80 -25.44 -10.60 -44.93
CA ALA A 80 -26.39 -9.95 -44.03
C ALA A 80 -27.53 -9.21 -44.78
N LYS A 81 -27.30 -8.81 -46.03
CA LYS A 81 -28.33 -8.20 -46.89
C LYS A 81 -29.29 -9.22 -47.50
N SER A 82 -28.93 -10.51 -47.58
CA SER A 82 -29.79 -11.55 -48.15
C SER A 82 -30.62 -12.31 -47.12
N SER A 83 -30.36 -12.16 -45.81
CA SER A 83 -31.15 -12.81 -44.75
C SER A 83 -32.28 -11.92 -44.19
N GLN A 84 -32.47 -10.71 -44.69
CA GLN A 84 -33.58 -9.81 -44.34
C GLN A 84 -34.86 -10.12 -45.15
N GLN A 85 -35.14 -11.41 -45.35
CA GLN A 85 -36.37 -11.86 -46.02
C GLN A 85 -36.71 -13.28 -45.61
N ARG A 86 -37.02 -13.47 -44.32
CA ARG A 86 -37.98 -14.48 -43.83
C ARG A 86 -38.10 -14.43 -42.29
N GLY A 87 -39.24 -13.88 -41.84
CA GLY A 87 -40.06 -14.46 -40.77
C GLY A 87 -39.45 -14.62 -39.37
N LEU A 88 -39.74 -13.65 -38.52
CA LEU A 88 -39.65 -13.71 -37.06
C LEU A 88 -40.48 -14.87 -36.47
N THR A 89 -39.95 -15.56 -35.44
CA THR A 89 -40.80 -16.23 -34.43
C THR A 89 -40.31 -15.91 -33.02
N ALA A 90 -41.23 -15.34 -32.23
CA ALA A 90 -41.42 -15.25 -30.78
C ALA A 90 -40.24 -15.20 -29.77
N ALA A 91 -39.07 -15.79 -30.02
CA ALA A 91 -37.93 -15.77 -29.08
C ALA A 91 -37.17 -14.43 -29.05
N ALA A 92 -37.30 -13.62 -30.10
CA ALA A 92 -36.68 -12.30 -30.18
C ALA A 92 -37.37 -11.26 -29.27
N ALA A 93 -38.68 -11.38 -29.03
CA ALA A 93 -39.43 -10.44 -28.20
C ALA A 93 -39.07 -10.57 -26.71
N GLU A 94 -38.76 -11.79 -26.24
CA GLU A 94 -38.37 -12.05 -24.85
C GLU A 94 -36.92 -11.60 -24.57
N THR A 95 -36.06 -11.63 -25.60
CA THR A 95 -34.67 -11.14 -25.51
C THR A 95 -34.60 -9.61 -25.44
N VAL A 96 -35.49 -8.90 -26.15
CA VAL A 96 -35.59 -7.42 -26.11
C VAL A 96 -36.08 -6.91 -24.74
N GLY A 97 -36.91 -7.69 -24.03
CA GLY A 97 -37.33 -7.37 -22.66
C GLY A 97 -36.19 -7.39 -21.65
N LYS A 98 -35.21 -8.30 -21.80
CA LYS A 98 -34.03 -8.38 -20.92
C LYS A 98 -32.93 -7.37 -21.26
N MET A 99 -32.80 -6.95 -22.53
CA MET A 99 -31.77 -5.98 -22.95
C MET A 99 -32.03 -4.53 -22.49
N ARG A 100 -33.21 -4.20 -21.93
CA ARG A 100 -33.49 -2.85 -21.41
C ARG A 100 -32.89 -2.59 -20.02
N GLN A 101 -32.45 -3.62 -19.29
CA GLN A 101 -31.85 -3.46 -17.96
C GLN A 101 -30.31 -3.34 -17.96
N ASP A 102 -29.64 -3.60 -19.10
CA ASP A 102 -28.19 -3.53 -19.20
C ASP A 102 -27.66 -2.22 -19.84
N MET A 103 -28.51 -1.19 -19.97
CA MET A 103 -28.15 0.14 -20.53
C MET A 103 -27.31 1.03 -19.58
N TRP A 104 -26.28 0.49 -18.92
CA TRP A 104 -25.25 1.32 -18.26
C TRP A 104 -23.86 0.67 -18.30
N GLN A 105 -23.43 0.31 -19.52
CA GLN A 105 -22.03 0.07 -19.84
C GLN A 105 -21.71 0.84 -21.13
N PRO A 106 -20.81 1.84 -21.12
CA PRO A 106 -20.41 2.52 -22.33
C PRO A 106 -19.56 1.56 -23.18
N GLN A 107 -20.08 1.15 -24.34
CA GLN A 107 -19.31 0.53 -25.41
C GLN A 107 -18.50 1.61 -26.14
N GLY A 108 -17.24 1.27 -26.46
CA GLY A 108 -16.25 2.16 -27.04
C GLY A 108 -16.62 2.71 -28.41
N VAL A 109 -16.33 3.99 -28.60
CA VAL A 109 -16.25 4.65 -29.91
C VAL A 109 -14.77 4.81 -30.25
N ASN A 110 -14.38 4.31 -31.43
CA ASN A 110 -13.06 4.57 -32.01
C ASN A 110 -12.94 6.05 -32.38
N GLY A 111 -12.19 6.79 -31.57
CA GLY A 111 -11.67 8.12 -31.85
C GLY A 111 -10.17 8.13 -31.53
N THR A 112 -9.41 8.68 -32.45
CA THR A 112 -7.95 8.92 -32.40
C THR A 112 -7.45 9.41 -31.03
N GLU A 113 -6.32 8.85 -30.58
CA GLU A 113 -5.41 9.38 -29.55
C GLU A 113 -6.03 9.74 -28.18
N ALA A 114 -6.25 8.74 -27.33
CA ALA A 114 -6.01 8.78 -25.86
C ALA A 114 -6.57 7.52 -25.19
N VAL A 115 -5.96 6.35 -25.45
CA VAL A 115 -6.04 5.28 -24.43
C VAL A 115 -5.05 5.71 -23.36
N ALA A 116 -5.52 6.47 -22.38
CA ALA A 116 -4.78 6.64 -21.14
C ALA A 116 -4.45 5.23 -20.64
N ASP A 117 -3.17 4.94 -20.52
CA ASP A 117 -2.66 3.67 -20.04
C ASP A 117 -3.17 3.45 -18.60
N TYR A 118 -4.30 2.75 -18.45
CA TYR A 118 -4.89 2.41 -17.16
C TYR A 118 -4.00 1.47 -16.32
N SER A 119 -2.85 1.02 -16.85
CA SER A 119 -1.84 0.31 -16.06
C SER A 119 -1.32 1.15 -14.89
N ALA A 120 -1.23 2.48 -15.06
CA ALA A 120 -0.72 3.40 -14.04
C ALA A 120 -1.65 3.60 -12.84
N LEU A 121 -2.94 3.22 -12.93
CA LEU A 121 -3.91 3.25 -11.82
C LEU A 121 -4.27 1.86 -11.30
N SER A 122 -3.72 0.79 -11.89
CA SER A 122 -4.03 -0.60 -11.49
C SER A 122 -3.67 -0.93 -10.03
N TRP A 123 -2.73 -0.18 -9.42
CA TRP A 123 -2.34 -0.32 -8.01
C TRP A 123 -3.33 0.35 -7.03
N PHE A 124 -4.29 1.16 -7.50
CA PHE A 124 -5.36 1.69 -6.64
C PHE A 124 -6.47 0.67 -6.36
N LYS A 125 -6.36 -0.56 -6.87
CA LYS A 125 -7.31 -1.63 -6.55
C LYS A 125 -7.03 -2.17 -5.14
N PRO A 126 -8.00 -2.11 -4.21
CA PRO A 126 -7.87 -2.72 -2.89
C PRO A 126 -7.53 -4.21 -2.99
N ASP A 127 -6.68 -4.69 -2.10
CA ASP A 127 -6.27 -6.07 -2.03
C ASP A 127 -7.38 -6.95 -1.44
N GLU A 128 -7.81 -7.94 -2.22
CA GLU A 128 -8.94 -8.81 -1.88
C GLU A 128 -8.67 -9.66 -0.64
N ARG A 129 -7.40 -9.93 -0.28
CA ARG A 129 -7.02 -10.81 0.84
C ARG A 129 -7.40 -10.25 2.22
N ILE A 130 -7.54 -8.94 2.33
CA ILE A 130 -7.86 -8.24 3.59
C ILE A 130 -9.19 -7.51 3.54
N ARG A 131 -9.99 -7.71 2.49
CA ARG A 131 -11.26 -6.99 2.28
C ARG A 131 -12.23 -7.14 3.45
N ASP A 132 -12.27 -8.33 4.06
CA ASP A 132 -13.20 -8.61 5.15
C ASP A 132 -12.69 -8.17 6.53
N TRP A 133 -11.47 -7.63 6.59
CA TRP A 133 -10.88 -7.19 7.85
C TRP A 133 -11.50 -5.85 8.27
N PRO A 134 -11.62 -5.58 9.59
CA PRO A 134 -12.21 -4.33 10.05
C PRO A 134 -11.48 -3.12 9.48
N LEU A 135 -12.25 -2.12 9.02
CA LEU A 135 -11.78 -0.91 8.34
C LEU A 135 -11.11 -1.11 6.96
N MET A 136 -10.88 -2.33 6.47
CA MET A 136 -10.20 -2.58 5.18
C MET A 136 -11.15 -2.72 3.99
N GLY A 137 -12.41 -3.11 4.21
CA GLY A 137 -13.33 -3.40 3.11
C GLY A 137 -13.76 -2.22 2.25
N SER A 138 -13.66 -0.98 2.77
CA SER A 138 -14.02 0.23 2.03
C SER A 138 -13.31 1.47 2.58
N PRO A 139 -12.89 2.40 1.71
CA PRO A 139 -12.42 3.73 2.12
C PRO A 139 -13.43 4.47 3.01
N ALA A 140 -14.74 4.20 2.84
CA ALA A 140 -15.80 4.83 3.63
C ALA A 140 -15.65 4.57 5.14
N ALA A 141 -15.10 3.42 5.53
CA ALA A 141 -14.93 3.07 6.94
C ALA A 141 -13.85 3.94 7.61
N VAL A 142 -12.66 4.04 7.00
CA VAL A 142 -11.56 4.86 7.53
C VAL A 142 -11.90 6.35 7.45
N THR A 143 -12.57 6.81 6.39
CA THR A 143 -13.01 8.21 6.30
C THR A 143 -14.09 8.55 7.32
N SER A 144 -14.96 7.60 7.67
CA SER A 144 -15.93 7.79 8.77
C SER A 144 -15.23 7.95 10.12
N VAL A 145 -14.21 7.13 10.40
CA VAL A 145 -13.39 7.28 11.62
C VAL A 145 -12.74 8.67 11.66
N LEU A 146 -12.15 9.12 10.56
CA LEU A 146 -11.54 10.45 10.46
C LEU A 146 -12.55 11.59 10.58
N ALA A 147 -13.73 11.46 9.97
CA ALA A 147 -14.80 12.44 10.07
C ALA A 147 -15.28 12.57 11.52
N LEU A 148 -15.49 11.45 12.21
CA LEU A 148 -15.83 11.43 13.64
C LEU A 148 -14.73 12.04 14.50
N TYR A 149 -13.46 11.74 14.19
CA TYR A 149 -12.31 12.33 14.87
C TYR A 149 -12.25 13.86 14.70
N LEU A 150 -12.35 14.36 13.47
CA LEU A 150 -12.29 15.80 13.17
C LEU A 150 -13.49 16.54 13.76
N MET A 151 -14.71 16.03 13.53
CA MET A 151 -15.92 16.61 14.09
C MET A 151 -15.90 16.57 15.62
N GLY A 152 -15.53 15.44 16.21
CA GLY A 152 -15.47 15.24 17.65
C GLY A 152 -14.41 16.09 18.33
N CYS A 153 -13.18 16.11 17.82
CA CYS A 153 -12.05 16.73 18.52
C CYS A 153 -11.81 18.20 18.14
N VAL A 154 -12.11 18.60 16.91
CA VAL A 154 -11.82 19.96 16.43
C VAL A 154 -13.04 20.86 16.55
N VAL A 155 -14.25 20.32 16.37
CA VAL A 155 -15.48 21.11 16.30
C VAL A 155 -16.33 20.99 17.57
N VAL A 156 -16.78 19.78 17.91
CA VAL A 156 -17.76 19.52 18.97
C VAL A 156 -17.11 19.56 20.35
N GLY A 157 -15.99 18.86 20.52
CA GLY A 157 -15.30 18.70 21.79
C GLY A 157 -14.91 20.02 22.47
N PRO A 158 -14.24 20.96 21.79
CA PRO A 158 -13.92 22.27 22.36
C PRO A 158 -15.15 23.08 22.77
N ARG A 159 -16.28 22.92 22.07
CA ARG A 159 -17.56 23.57 22.41
C ARG A 159 -18.19 22.95 23.66
N LEU A 160 -18.23 21.62 23.74
CA LEU A 160 -18.72 20.90 24.92
C LEU A 160 -17.86 21.20 26.15
N MET A 161 -16.54 21.32 25.98
CA MET A 161 -15.60 21.59 27.06
C MET A 161 -15.50 23.07 27.45
N LYS A 162 -16.26 23.98 26.82
CA LYS A 162 -16.18 25.43 27.07
C LYS A 162 -16.47 25.75 28.54
N ASP A 163 -17.59 25.24 29.04
CA ASP A 163 -18.07 25.49 30.41
C ASP A 163 -17.72 24.36 31.39
N CYS A 164 -17.08 23.29 30.90
CA CYS A 164 -16.54 22.23 31.76
C CYS A 164 -15.16 22.57 32.33
N LYS A 165 -14.88 22.04 33.52
CA LYS A 165 -13.52 22.03 34.09
C LYS A 165 -12.66 21.03 33.32
N ALA A 166 -11.35 21.30 33.21
CA ALA A 166 -10.42 20.36 32.60
C ALA A 166 -10.36 19.06 33.42
N PHE A 167 -10.47 17.91 32.75
CA PHE A 167 -10.44 16.61 33.42
C PHE A 167 -9.03 16.28 33.94
N SER A 168 -8.95 15.81 35.19
CA SER A 168 -7.72 15.26 35.77
C SER A 168 -7.64 13.77 35.47
N MET A 169 -6.99 13.41 34.36
CA MET A 169 -6.87 12.02 33.88
C MET A 169 -5.42 11.52 33.91
N ARG A 170 -4.59 12.02 34.84
CA ARG A 170 -3.16 11.69 34.87
C ARG A 170 -2.86 10.19 34.84
N PRO A 171 -3.51 9.32 35.66
CA PRO A 171 -3.21 7.89 35.63
C PRO A 171 -3.50 7.27 34.26
N ILE A 172 -4.62 7.66 33.64
CA ILE A 172 -5.02 7.19 32.29
C ILE A 172 -3.97 7.61 31.26
N LEU A 173 -3.49 8.86 31.31
CA LEU A 173 -2.45 9.32 30.39
C LEU A 173 -1.14 8.57 30.59
N ILE A 174 -0.73 8.31 31.83
CA ILE A 174 0.52 7.59 32.10
C ILE A 174 0.43 6.17 31.53
N VAL A 175 -0.68 5.46 31.81
CA VAL A 175 -0.93 4.11 31.29
C VAL A 175 -0.98 4.12 29.76
N TYR A 176 -1.70 5.06 29.16
CA TYR A 176 -1.78 5.22 27.71
C TYR A 176 -0.40 5.44 27.09
N ASN A 177 0.38 6.41 27.58
CA ASN A 177 1.71 6.70 27.03
C ASN A 177 2.66 5.51 27.19
N ILE A 178 2.62 4.78 28.32
CA ILE A 178 3.42 3.56 28.52
C ILE A 178 3.00 2.46 27.54
N ALA A 179 1.69 2.27 27.33
CA ALA A 179 1.17 1.31 26.36
C ALA A 179 1.62 1.68 24.93
N MET A 180 1.59 2.96 24.58
CA MET A 180 2.07 3.45 23.28
C MET A 180 3.57 3.26 23.09
N VAL A 181 4.38 3.42 24.15
CA VAL A 181 5.80 3.05 24.13
C VAL A 181 5.97 1.56 23.86
N ALA A 182 5.28 0.69 24.60
CA ALA A 182 5.39 -0.76 24.44
C ALA A 182 4.97 -1.23 23.04
N LEU A 183 3.85 -0.70 22.52
CA LEU A 183 3.39 -0.98 21.16
C LEU A 183 4.39 -0.48 20.12
N SER A 184 4.97 0.71 20.30
CA SER A 184 5.98 1.24 19.38
C SER A 184 7.25 0.38 19.37
N VAL A 185 7.74 -0.06 20.53
CA VAL A 185 8.86 -1.03 20.61
C VAL A 185 8.51 -2.32 19.88
N PHE A 186 7.29 -2.84 20.10
CA PHE A 186 6.82 -4.07 19.48
C PHE A 186 6.79 -3.98 17.95
N PHE A 187 6.22 -2.92 17.38
CA PHE A 187 6.17 -2.74 15.93
C PHE A 187 7.53 -2.43 15.30
N ALA A 188 8.41 -1.69 15.99
CA ALA A 188 9.78 -1.51 15.55
C ALA A 188 10.53 -2.86 15.48
N TYR A 189 10.40 -3.67 16.54
CA TYR A 189 10.99 -5.02 16.58
C TYR A 189 10.41 -5.93 15.49
N LEU A 190 9.08 -5.93 15.30
CA LEU A 190 8.44 -6.73 14.26
C LEU A 190 8.91 -6.32 12.87
N THR A 191 9.03 -5.02 12.61
CA THR A 191 9.52 -4.52 11.32
C THR A 191 10.95 -4.99 11.07
N VAL A 192 11.84 -4.84 12.06
CA VAL A 192 13.21 -5.38 11.99
C VAL A 192 13.20 -6.88 11.69
N LYS A 193 12.45 -7.65 12.47
CA LYS A 193 12.41 -9.11 12.36
C LYS A 193 11.82 -9.60 11.04
N LEU A 194 10.65 -9.08 10.64
CA LEU A 194 9.89 -9.59 9.49
C LEU A 194 10.41 -9.02 8.17
N ALA A 195 10.60 -7.71 8.08
CA ALA A 195 11.02 -7.06 6.83
C ALA A 195 12.51 -7.32 6.56
N TYR A 196 13.38 -7.02 7.52
CA TYR A 196 14.82 -7.01 7.26
C TYR A 196 15.50 -8.37 7.52
N PHE A 197 15.17 -9.07 8.60
CA PHE A 197 15.79 -10.37 8.90
C PHE A 197 15.15 -11.57 8.20
N LYS A 198 13.82 -11.66 8.20
CA LYS A 198 13.11 -12.81 7.61
C LYS A 198 12.93 -12.65 6.10
N SER A 199 12.47 -11.49 5.64
CA SER A 199 12.23 -11.24 4.22
C SER A 199 13.46 -10.72 3.47
N GLY A 200 14.51 -10.31 4.18
CA GLY A 200 15.76 -9.86 3.57
C GLY A 200 15.63 -8.54 2.81
N TYR A 201 14.76 -7.63 3.27
CA TYR A 201 14.53 -6.36 2.57
C TYR A 201 15.80 -5.53 2.42
N SER A 202 15.96 -4.96 1.24
CA SER A 202 16.98 -3.96 0.96
C SER A 202 16.63 -2.63 1.65
N LEU A 203 17.58 -2.05 2.39
CA LEU A 203 17.45 -0.70 2.97
C LEU A 203 17.58 0.44 1.94
N VAL A 204 17.93 0.11 0.69
CA VAL A 204 18.17 1.11 -0.36
C VAL A 204 16.98 1.17 -1.31
N CYS A 205 16.63 0.04 -1.93
CA CYS A 205 15.53 -0.05 -2.88
C CYS A 205 14.95 -1.46 -2.82
N GLN A 206 13.68 -1.56 -2.46
CA GLN A 206 12.94 -2.79 -2.22
C GLN A 206 11.66 -2.80 -3.05
N ALA A 207 11.47 -3.88 -3.80
CA ALA A 207 10.28 -4.11 -4.61
C ALA A 207 9.02 -4.27 -3.76
N ASN A 208 7.86 -4.00 -4.37
CA ASN A 208 6.61 -4.46 -3.79
C ASN A 208 6.49 -5.98 -3.98
N ASP A 209 6.75 -6.72 -2.92
CA ASP A 209 6.77 -8.19 -2.89
C ASP A 209 5.54 -8.78 -2.21
N SER A 210 4.45 -8.00 -2.09
CA SER A 210 3.26 -8.39 -1.35
C SER A 210 2.60 -9.69 -1.81
N LYS A 211 2.86 -10.15 -3.04
CA LYS A 211 2.37 -11.41 -3.61
C LYS A 211 3.37 -12.57 -3.56
N THR A 212 4.66 -12.27 -3.42
CA THR A 212 5.76 -13.24 -3.56
C THR A 212 6.46 -13.54 -2.25
N ASN A 213 6.34 -12.66 -1.26
CA ASN A 213 6.96 -12.82 0.05
C ASN A 213 6.35 -13.99 0.82
N PRO A 214 7.12 -14.99 1.28
CA PRO A 214 6.58 -16.13 2.03
C PRO A 214 6.00 -15.76 3.40
N PHE A 215 6.29 -14.56 3.92
CA PHE A 215 5.78 -14.03 5.18
C PHE A 215 4.63 -13.02 4.99
N TRP A 216 4.06 -12.93 3.78
CA TRP A 216 3.01 -11.95 3.46
C TRP A 216 1.84 -11.98 4.46
N GLU A 217 1.35 -13.17 4.86
CA GLU A 217 0.20 -13.28 5.78
C GLU A 217 0.47 -12.57 7.10
N VAL A 218 1.66 -12.80 7.66
CA VAL A 218 2.08 -12.24 8.95
C VAL A 218 2.34 -10.73 8.81
N ILE A 219 2.94 -10.30 7.70
CA ILE A 219 3.18 -8.89 7.41
C ILE A 219 1.85 -8.14 7.27
N PHE A 220 0.87 -8.69 6.56
CA PHE A 220 -0.46 -8.08 6.42
C PHE A 220 -1.20 -8.05 7.75
N TYR A 221 -1.16 -9.14 8.52
CA TYR A 221 -1.76 -9.21 9.86
C TYR A 221 -1.24 -8.10 10.78
N TYR A 222 0.08 -7.94 10.86
CA TYR A 222 0.67 -6.87 11.67
C TYR A 222 0.55 -5.49 11.02
N GLY A 223 0.49 -5.40 9.69
CA GLY A 223 0.17 -4.17 8.97
C GLY A 223 -1.21 -3.64 9.35
N TRP A 224 -2.21 -4.51 9.42
CA TRP A 224 -3.54 -4.15 9.90
C TRP A 224 -3.54 -3.71 11.36
N TRP A 225 -2.84 -4.41 12.24
CA TRP A 225 -2.69 -3.96 13.63
C TRP A 225 -1.95 -2.63 13.73
N TYR A 226 -1.04 -2.33 12.80
CA TYR A 226 -0.39 -1.03 12.71
C TYR A 226 -1.36 0.07 12.25
N VAL A 227 -2.32 -0.23 11.36
CA VAL A 227 -3.45 0.68 11.09
C VAL A 227 -4.25 0.93 12.37
N MET A 228 -4.56 -0.12 13.15
CA MET A 228 -5.26 0.05 14.44
C MET A 228 -4.47 0.88 15.45
N LEU A 229 -3.13 0.75 15.47
CA LEU A 229 -2.28 1.63 16.27
C LEU A 229 -2.48 3.10 15.88
N LYS A 230 -2.52 3.42 14.58
CA LYS A 230 -2.78 4.78 14.10
C LYS A 230 -4.15 5.31 14.47
N VAL A 231 -5.17 4.44 14.50
CA VAL A 231 -6.49 4.78 15.07
C VAL A 231 -6.38 5.08 16.57
N GLY A 232 -5.61 4.29 17.32
CA GLY A 232 -5.34 4.51 18.74
C GLY A 232 -4.58 5.82 19.04
N GLU A 233 -3.72 6.27 18.12
CA GLU A 233 -3.01 7.54 18.22
C GLU A 233 -3.96 8.76 18.11
N LEU A 234 -5.14 8.60 17.50
CA LEU A 234 -6.15 9.67 17.47
C LEU A 234 -6.65 10.06 18.87
N LEU A 235 -6.49 9.18 19.86
CA LEU A 235 -6.82 9.47 21.26
C LEU A 235 -5.96 10.57 21.87
N ASP A 236 -4.77 10.86 21.32
CA ASP A 236 -3.94 11.99 21.75
C ASP A 236 -4.72 13.31 21.71
N THR A 237 -5.43 13.54 20.60
CA THR A 237 -6.25 14.75 20.43
C THR A 237 -7.45 14.74 21.36
N VAL A 238 -8.07 13.58 21.58
CA VAL A 238 -9.17 13.43 22.55
C VAL A 238 -8.71 13.85 23.94
N PHE A 239 -7.53 13.39 24.37
CA PHE A 239 -6.95 13.79 25.65
C PHE A 239 -6.62 15.29 25.70
N PHE A 240 -6.16 15.90 24.61
CA PHE A 240 -5.93 17.35 24.56
C PHE A 240 -7.23 18.14 24.74
N VAL A 241 -8.32 17.73 24.08
CA VAL A 241 -9.65 18.35 24.21
C VAL A 241 -10.16 18.26 25.65
N LEU A 242 -10.19 17.05 26.22
CA LEU A 242 -10.70 16.81 27.57
C LEU A 242 -9.88 17.52 28.66
N ARG A 243 -8.61 17.82 28.39
CA ARG A 243 -7.73 18.59 29.30
C ARG A 243 -7.70 20.09 29.01
N LYS A 244 -8.48 20.57 28.05
CA LYS A 244 -8.49 21.97 27.57
C LYS A 244 -7.08 22.44 27.15
N LYS A 245 -6.31 21.56 26.51
CA LYS A 245 -4.98 21.85 25.95
C LYS A 245 -5.08 22.20 24.47
N ASN A 246 -5.96 23.16 24.13
CA ASN A 246 -6.24 23.55 22.74
C ASN A 246 -4.99 24.03 21.99
N ASN A 247 -4.02 24.63 22.69
CA ASN A 247 -2.74 25.03 22.09
C ASN A 247 -1.91 23.84 21.54
N HIS A 248 -2.21 22.62 21.96
CA HIS A 248 -1.57 21.40 21.44
C HIS A 248 -2.29 20.87 20.18
N ILE A 249 -3.56 21.21 19.98
CA ILE A 249 -4.35 20.86 18.80
C ILE A 249 -4.01 21.84 17.67
N SER A 250 -2.76 21.79 17.22
CA SER A 250 -2.27 22.61 16.12
C SER A 250 -2.69 22.03 14.77
N PHE A 251 -2.62 22.86 13.71
CA PHE A 251 -2.79 22.39 12.33
C PHE A 251 -1.83 21.23 12.01
N LEU A 252 -0.56 21.35 12.43
CA LEU A 252 0.46 20.31 12.25
C LEU A 252 0.04 18.99 12.90
N HIS A 253 -0.45 19.04 14.14
CA HIS A 253 -0.90 17.86 14.89
C HIS A 253 -2.06 17.15 14.18
N VAL A 254 -3.13 17.90 13.87
CA VAL A 254 -4.33 17.33 13.25
C VAL A 254 -4.01 16.79 11.86
N LEU A 255 -3.27 17.54 11.05
CA LEU A 255 -2.87 17.11 9.70
C LEU A 255 -2.02 15.84 9.75
N HIS A 256 -1.05 15.78 10.67
CA HIS A 256 -0.20 14.60 10.86
C HIS A 256 -1.01 13.35 11.20
N HIS A 257 -1.86 13.41 12.24
CA HIS A 257 -2.64 12.25 12.65
C HIS A 257 -3.65 11.81 11.57
N THR A 258 -4.20 12.74 10.80
CA THR A 258 -5.12 12.42 9.70
C THR A 258 -4.38 11.76 8.53
N LEU A 259 -3.30 12.37 8.03
CA LEU A 259 -2.57 11.82 6.88
C LEU A 259 -1.85 10.51 7.24
N ALA A 260 -1.24 10.41 8.42
CA ALA A 260 -0.57 9.18 8.84
C ALA A 260 -1.52 7.97 8.88
N LEU A 261 -2.77 8.14 9.32
CA LEU A 261 -3.76 7.07 9.27
C LEU A 261 -4.16 6.73 7.82
N ILE A 262 -4.38 7.74 6.97
CA ILE A 262 -4.72 7.53 5.56
C ILE A 262 -3.61 6.77 4.83
N THR A 263 -2.36 7.22 4.98
CA THR A 263 -1.21 6.64 4.27
C THR A 263 -0.96 5.20 4.70
N VAL A 264 -0.93 4.92 6.01
CA VAL A 264 -0.75 3.55 6.51
C VAL A 264 -1.92 2.65 6.10
N TRP A 265 -3.14 3.19 6.08
CA TRP A 265 -4.30 2.47 5.56
C TRP A 265 -4.13 2.16 4.07
N LEU A 266 -3.68 3.12 3.25
CA LEU A 266 -3.43 2.92 1.81
C LEU A 266 -2.32 1.89 1.56
N ASP A 267 -1.22 1.94 2.30
CA ASP A 267 -0.11 0.97 2.19
C ASP A 267 -0.62 -0.46 2.29
N VAL A 268 -1.40 -0.73 3.35
CA VAL A 268 -1.93 -2.06 3.64
C VAL A 268 -3.06 -2.40 2.68
N ASN A 269 -4.02 -1.48 2.48
CA ASN A 269 -5.20 -1.70 1.64
C ASN A 269 -4.86 -1.97 0.18
N LEU A 270 -3.86 -1.28 -0.36
CA LEU A 270 -3.39 -1.43 -1.74
C LEU A 270 -2.25 -2.46 -1.86
N ALA A 271 -1.91 -3.15 -0.78
CA ALA A 271 -0.83 -4.14 -0.74
C ALA A 271 0.51 -3.60 -1.25
N ILE A 272 0.84 -2.35 -0.90
CA ILE A 272 2.10 -1.68 -1.25
C ILE A 272 3.11 -1.96 -0.14
N MET A 273 3.84 -3.06 -0.25
CA MET A 273 4.84 -3.49 0.74
C MET A 273 6.27 -3.22 0.23
N GLY A 274 7.29 -3.71 0.95
CA GLY A 274 8.68 -3.53 0.53
C GLY A 274 9.27 -2.19 0.99
N GLN A 275 9.44 -1.23 0.07
CA GLN A 275 10.06 0.07 0.35
C GLN A 275 9.41 0.81 1.52
N VAL A 276 8.10 0.67 1.70
CA VAL A 276 7.37 1.34 2.79
C VAL A 276 7.80 0.88 4.18
N ALA A 277 8.46 -0.28 4.31
CA ALA A 277 8.81 -0.88 5.61
C ALA A 277 9.76 -0.03 6.46
N LEU A 278 10.51 0.91 5.88
CA LEU A 278 11.33 1.82 6.68
C LEU A 278 10.49 2.82 7.48
N PHE A 279 9.30 3.17 6.98
CA PHE A 279 8.36 4.08 7.65
C PHE A 279 7.97 3.60 9.06
N PRO A 280 7.38 2.41 9.26
CA PRO A 280 7.00 1.96 10.59
C PRO A 280 8.19 1.82 11.52
N LEU A 281 9.37 1.41 11.03
CA LEU A 281 10.57 1.32 11.85
C LEU A 281 10.99 2.69 12.42
N LEU A 282 11.14 3.70 11.56
CA LEU A 282 11.57 5.03 12.02
C LEU A 282 10.47 5.72 12.82
N ASN A 283 9.22 5.64 12.37
CA ASN A 283 8.08 6.24 13.08
C ASN A 283 7.94 5.67 14.50
N CYS A 284 7.96 4.35 14.64
CA CYS A 284 7.91 3.72 15.96
C CYS A 284 9.12 4.08 16.82
N SER A 285 10.32 4.17 16.25
CA SER A 285 11.52 4.57 17.00
C SER A 285 11.39 5.98 17.59
N VAL A 286 10.85 6.92 16.81
CA VAL A 286 10.55 8.28 17.30
C VAL A 286 9.39 8.26 18.30
N HIS A 287 8.36 7.45 18.07
CA HIS A 287 7.21 7.34 18.96
C HIS A 287 7.59 6.76 20.32
N VAL A 288 8.56 5.83 20.41
CA VAL A 288 9.12 5.38 21.69
C VAL A 288 9.67 6.57 22.49
N VAL A 289 10.45 7.43 21.86
CA VAL A 289 11.05 8.61 22.50
C VAL A 289 9.99 9.66 22.86
N MET A 290 9.05 9.95 21.94
CA MET A 290 7.99 10.93 22.13
C MET A 290 7.01 10.51 23.23
N TYR A 291 6.49 9.27 23.21
CA TYR A 291 5.55 8.82 24.23
C TYR A 291 6.22 8.61 25.59
N SER A 292 7.52 8.26 25.61
CA SER A 292 8.31 8.27 26.86
C SER A 292 8.41 9.69 27.44
N TYR A 293 8.65 10.70 26.61
CA TYR A 293 8.61 12.10 27.03
C TYR A 293 7.22 12.48 27.58
N TYR A 294 6.13 12.06 26.94
CA TYR A 294 4.77 12.36 27.40
C TYR A 294 4.39 11.62 28.69
N ALA A 295 4.81 10.37 28.87
CA ALA A 295 4.64 9.63 30.11
C ALA A 295 5.32 10.35 31.28
N LEU A 296 6.58 10.75 31.10
CA LEU A 296 7.33 11.52 32.10
C LEU A 296 6.70 12.90 32.34
N ALA A 297 6.22 13.58 31.29
CA ALA A 297 5.57 14.87 31.42
C ALA A 297 4.22 14.83 32.15
N ALA A 298 3.56 13.66 32.17
CA ALA A 298 2.29 13.42 32.84
C ALA A 298 2.45 13.13 34.35
N LEU A 299 3.67 12.85 34.82
CA LEU A 299 3.96 12.62 36.23
C LEU A 299 3.61 13.83 37.12
N PRO A 300 3.23 13.61 38.39
CA PRO A 300 3.03 14.67 39.37
C PRO A 300 4.26 15.59 39.50
N PRO A 301 4.08 16.91 39.73
CA PRO A 301 5.20 17.84 39.87
C PRO A 301 6.26 17.45 40.90
N SER A 302 5.87 16.70 41.94
CA SER A 302 6.77 16.21 42.99
C SER A 302 7.77 15.16 42.52
N ILE A 303 7.46 14.41 41.46
CA ILE A 303 8.33 13.34 40.93
C ILE A 303 8.68 13.53 39.45
N ARG A 304 8.25 14.64 38.84
CA ARG A 304 8.48 14.91 37.42
C ARG A 304 9.95 15.28 37.19
N PRO A 305 10.70 14.54 36.35
CA PRO A 305 12.09 14.88 36.07
C PRO A 305 12.20 16.17 35.25
N ASN A 306 13.41 16.73 35.19
CA ASN A 306 13.68 17.86 34.30
C ASN A 306 13.72 17.40 32.84
N LEU A 307 12.78 17.87 32.04
CA LEU A 307 12.59 17.47 30.64
C LEU A 307 13.28 18.43 29.66
N TRP A 308 14.55 18.75 29.94
CA TRP A 308 15.38 19.67 29.14
C TRP A 308 15.59 19.23 27.69
N TRP A 309 15.40 17.94 27.40
CA TRP A 309 15.66 17.33 26.11
C TRP A 309 14.48 17.40 25.12
N LYS A 310 13.41 18.15 25.45
CA LYS A 310 12.25 18.37 24.56
C LYS A 310 12.67 18.78 23.14
N ARG A 311 13.67 19.67 23.00
CA ARG A 311 14.14 20.12 21.68
C ARG A 311 14.69 18.97 20.83
N TYR A 312 15.33 17.98 21.45
CA TYR A 312 15.94 16.86 20.75
C TYR A 312 14.90 15.87 20.24
N VAL A 313 13.73 15.79 20.90
CA VAL A 313 12.58 15.03 20.37
C VAL A 313 12.16 15.60 19.01
N THR A 314 12.03 16.92 18.92
CA THR A 314 11.67 17.59 17.66
C THR A 314 12.75 17.44 16.59
N ILE A 315 14.04 17.54 16.96
CA ILE A 315 15.15 17.28 16.03
C ILE A 315 15.09 15.85 15.49
N PHE A 316 14.77 14.87 16.35
CA PHE A 316 14.64 13.47 15.93
C PHE A 316 13.47 13.26 14.96
N GLN A 317 12.33 13.91 15.20
CA GLN A 317 11.19 13.92 14.26
C GLN A 317 11.57 14.53 12.89
N ILE A 318 12.29 15.66 12.88
CA ILE A 318 12.76 16.30 11.64
C ILE A 318 13.70 15.36 10.88
N ALA A 319 14.66 14.75 11.58
CA ALA A 319 15.60 13.80 10.99
C ALA A 319 14.88 12.58 10.39
N GLN A 320 13.86 12.03 11.08
CA GLN A 320 13.01 10.97 10.54
C GLN A 320 12.40 11.37 9.20
N PHE A 321 11.71 12.51 9.11
CA PHE A 321 11.04 12.91 7.87
C PHE A 321 12.02 13.19 6.74
N PHE A 322 13.20 13.74 7.05
CA PHE A 322 14.25 13.89 6.05
C PHE A 322 14.73 12.54 5.49
N VAL A 323 15.01 11.56 6.37
CA VAL A 323 15.44 10.22 5.94
C VAL A 323 14.35 9.53 5.13
N LEU A 324 13.09 9.60 5.56
CA LEU A 324 11.96 9.03 4.83
C LEU A 324 11.74 9.69 3.48
N MET A 325 11.89 11.02 3.39
CA MET A 325 11.80 11.74 2.13
C MET A 325 12.85 11.25 1.12
N VAL A 326 14.12 11.14 1.54
CA VAL A 326 15.20 10.64 0.68
C VAL A 326 14.97 9.19 0.30
N HIS A 327 14.61 8.34 1.26
CA HIS A 327 14.39 6.90 1.03
C HIS A 327 13.21 6.65 0.07
N SER A 328 12.12 7.41 0.20
CA SER A 328 10.94 7.30 -0.68
C SER A 328 11.21 7.81 -2.09
N LEU A 329 12.23 8.66 -2.30
CA LEU A 329 12.65 9.08 -3.64
C LEU A 329 13.52 8.04 -4.36
N VAL A 330 14.14 7.10 -3.64
CA VAL A 330 15.07 6.13 -4.27
C VAL A 330 14.41 5.34 -5.41
N PRO A 331 13.19 4.78 -5.27
CA PRO A 331 12.55 4.03 -6.36
C PRO A 331 12.17 4.87 -7.59
N VAL A 332 12.18 6.20 -7.47
CA VAL A 332 11.95 7.11 -8.59
C VAL A 332 13.18 7.15 -9.51
N PHE A 333 14.38 7.04 -8.92
CA PHE A 333 15.66 7.12 -9.64
C PHE A 333 16.33 5.76 -9.85
N LYS A 334 15.94 4.75 -9.09
CA LYS A 334 16.47 3.38 -9.16
C LYS A 334 15.34 2.40 -9.36
N ASP A 335 15.42 1.61 -10.41
CA ASP A 335 14.46 0.54 -10.65
C ASP A 335 14.64 -0.62 -9.67
N CYS A 336 13.59 -0.86 -8.90
CA CYS A 336 13.46 -2.03 -8.04
C CYS A 336 12.01 -2.54 -8.01
N ASP A 337 11.21 -2.34 -9.06
CA ASP A 337 9.82 -2.81 -9.15
C ASP A 337 8.89 -2.34 -8.01
N PHE A 338 9.20 -1.18 -7.43
CA PHE A 338 8.30 -0.48 -6.53
C PHE A 338 7.48 0.56 -7.32
N PRO A 339 6.17 0.73 -7.05
CA PRO A 339 5.32 1.64 -7.80
C PRO A 339 5.77 3.10 -7.65
N ARG A 340 6.36 3.64 -8.72
CA ARG A 340 6.91 5.01 -8.76
C ARG A 340 5.90 6.10 -8.37
N PRO A 341 4.62 6.07 -8.80
CA PRO A 341 3.65 7.08 -8.36
C PRO A 341 3.46 7.10 -6.84
N PHE A 342 3.46 5.93 -6.22
CA PHE A 342 3.35 5.81 -4.76
C PHE A 342 4.61 6.28 -4.04
N ALA A 343 5.79 6.00 -4.61
CA ALA A 343 7.06 6.54 -4.12
C ALA A 343 7.07 8.07 -4.09
N VAL A 344 6.58 8.71 -5.16
CA VAL A 344 6.43 10.18 -5.23
C VAL A 344 5.43 10.69 -4.19
N PHE A 345 4.27 10.02 -4.05
CA PHE A 345 3.28 10.37 -3.03
C PHE A 345 3.89 10.38 -1.61
N MET A 346 4.58 9.31 -1.22
CA MET A 346 5.25 9.23 0.09
C MET A 346 6.35 10.28 0.26
N ALA A 347 7.12 10.55 -0.80
CA ALA A 347 8.16 11.57 -0.75
C ALA A 347 7.58 12.98 -0.53
N LEU A 348 6.47 13.31 -1.18
CA LEU A 348 5.77 14.58 -1.01
C LEU A 348 5.18 14.72 0.40
N GLU A 349 4.58 13.65 0.94
CA GLU A 349 4.08 13.64 2.32
C GLU A 349 5.22 13.84 3.33
N ALA A 350 6.33 13.10 3.18
CA ALA A 350 7.50 13.25 4.04
C ALA A 350 8.11 14.66 3.94
N ALA A 351 8.17 15.25 2.74
CA ALA A 351 8.62 16.62 2.52
C ALA A 351 7.72 17.66 3.21
N LEU A 352 6.39 17.46 3.14
CA LEU A 352 5.41 18.30 3.84
C LEU A 352 5.65 18.28 5.36
N PHE A 353 5.80 17.10 5.97
CA PHE A 353 6.06 17.02 7.40
C PHE A 353 7.45 17.51 7.79
N PHE A 354 8.47 17.24 6.98
CA PHE A 354 9.79 17.83 7.18
C PHE A 354 9.72 19.36 7.25
N TYR A 355 9.01 20.00 6.31
CA TYR A 355 8.79 21.44 6.31
C TYR A 355 8.03 21.91 7.56
N LEU A 356 6.88 21.29 7.87
CA LEU A 356 6.03 21.70 8.99
C LEU A 356 6.74 21.56 10.35
N PHE A 357 7.49 20.48 10.57
CA PHE A 357 8.26 20.29 11.79
C PHE A 357 9.46 21.25 11.86
N SER A 358 10.08 21.58 10.73
CA SER A 358 11.16 22.57 10.67
C SER A 358 10.65 23.97 11.00
N ASP A 359 9.50 24.37 10.44
CA ASP A 359 8.83 25.64 10.76
C ASP A 359 8.44 25.70 12.24
N PHE A 360 7.85 24.62 12.79
CA PHE A 360 7.57 24.50 14.22
C PHE A 360 8.84 24.66 15.06
N TYR A 361 9.95 24.04 14.66
CA TYR A 361 11.22 24.12 15.39
C TYR A 361 11.77 25.55 15.40
N VAL A 362 11.81 26.22 14.24
CA VAL A 362 12.28 27.59 14.14
C VAL A 362 11.40 28.54 14.97
N LYS A 363 10.07 28.38 14.94
CA LYS A 363 9.16 29.23 15.72
C LYS A 363 9.28 29.04 17.24
N ASN A 364 9.59 27.82 17.71
CA ASN A 364 9.62 27.51 19.15
C ASN A 364 11.02 27.53 19.76
N TYR A 365 12.07 27.34 18.96
CA TYR A 365 13.46 27.19 19.41
C TYR A 365 14.46 28.03 18.62
N GLY A 366 14.07 28.61 17.48
CA GLY A 366 14.89 29.58 16.77
C GLY A 366 15.08 30.80 17.67
N SER A 367 16.33 31.26 17.79
CA SER A 367 16.70 32.39 18.64
C SER A 367 15.73 33.56 18.40
N GLN A 368 15.08 34.04 19.46
CA GLN A 368 14.57 35.39 19.43
C GLN A 368 15.75 36.29 19.04
N LYS A 369 15.65 36.98 17.91
CA LYS A 369 16.47 38.17 17.70
C LYS A 369 16.17 39.09 18.88
N GLN A 370 17.09 39.16 19.84
CA GLN A 370 17.17 40.30 20.74
C GLN A 370 17.37 41.53 19.86
N GLY A 371 16.31 42.30 19.69
CA GLY A 371 16.24 43.57 19.00
C GLY A 371 14.79 44.01 19.19
N ASP A 372 14.44 44.76 20.23
CA ASP A 372 15.01 46.05 20.58
C ASP A 372 14.83 46.28 22.09
N SER A 373 15.92 46.45 22.83
CA SER A 373 15.92 47.01 24.19
C SER A 373 17.08 47.99 24.35
N SER A 374 17.44 48.68 23.26
CA SER A 374 18.45 49.71 23.30
C SER A 374 17.99 50.95 22.54
N THR A 375 16.84 51.49 22.93
CA THR A 375 16.56 52.91 22.68
C THR A 375 16.02 53.58 23.94
N LYS A 376 16.97 54.19 24.68
CA LYS A 376 16.83 55.42 25.48
C LYS A 376 15.95 55.37 26.75
N LEU A 377 16.54 54.85 27.83
CA LEU A 377 16.53 55.55 29.11
C LEU A 377 17.71 56.54 29.11
N LYS A 378 17.46 57.77 28.64
CA LYS A 378 18.33 58.94 28.84
C LYS A 378 17.45 60.20 28.82
N GLY A 379 17.39 60.88 29.98
CA GLY A 379 16.73 62.18 30.21
C GLY A 379 15.25 62.03 30.59
N GLN A 380 14.74 62.59 31.67
CA GLN A 380 15.21 63.59 32.64
C GLN A 380 14.57 63.29 34.01
#